data_AF-A0A2R6KXV8-F1
#
_entry.id   AF-A0A2R6KXV8-F1
#
_cell.length_a   1.000
_cell.length_b   1.000
_cell.length_c   1.000
_cell.angle_alpha   90.00
_cell.angle_beta   90.00
_cell.angle_gamma   90.00
#
_symmetry.space_group_name_H-M   'P 1'
#
loop_
_entity.id
_entity.type
_entity.pdbx_description
1 polymer ?
#
loop_
_entity_poly.entity_id
_entity_poly.type
_entity_poly.pdbx_seq_one_letter_code
_entity_poly.pdbx_strand_id
1 'polypeptide(L)'
;MRVETLGEGEPEVAVVGAIHGDEPCGSVAVESLVDANLAVERPVKLIVANERAIDAGDRYVDEDLNRAFPGGPDADTHEGRLAHELLAELRGCEILSLHSTRSYAAPFALVNEMDGHARSICPYLSVEAVVETAQYSEGRLIAYPDVVELECGLQRSAVAAENAKSLVREFLVATGVLAGDGERPRHHPLSVFRLDQRIPKEAADGYEVFVENFER
;
A
#
# COMPACT_ATOMS: atom_id res chain seq x y z
N MET A 1 3.28 -15.82 4.00
CA MET A 1 3.96 -14.65 3.45
C MET A 1 4.99 -15.16 2.50
N ARG A 2 4.99 -14.64 1.28
CA ARG A 2 6.02 -14.89 0.29
C ARG A 2 6.82 -13.63 0.08
N VAL A 3 8.14 -13.78 0.05
CA VAL A 3 9.10 -12.72 -0.16
C VAL A 3 10.00 -13.13 -1.31
N GLU A 4 10.09 -12.27 -2.32
CA GLU A 4 10.99 -12.43 -3.45
C GLU A 4 11.86 -11.17 -3.57
N THR A 5 13.08 -11.33 -4.07
CA THR A 5 13.97 -10.21 -4.34
C THR A 5 14.28 -10.16 -5.83
N LEU A 6 14.03 -9.01 -6.44
CA LEU A 6 14.43 -8.71 -7.81
C LEU A 6 15.71 -7.88 -7.79
N GLY A 7 16.76 -8.34 -8.47
CA GLY A 7 18.09 -7.73 -8.47
C GLY A 7 19.07 -8.37 -7.47
N GLU A 8 20.34 -7.93 -7.52
CA GLU A 8 21.40 -8.42 -6.63
C GLU A 8 21.71 -7.41 -5.50
N GLY A 9 21.99 -7.91 -4.30
CA GLY A 9 22.34 -7.10 -3.13
C GLY A 9 21.23 -7.01 -2.08
N GLU A 10 21.44 -6.17 -1.06
CA GLU A 10 20.46 -5.92 0.01
C GLU A 10 19.40 -4.91 -0.49
N PRO A 11 18.10 -5.28 -0.52
CA PRO A 11 17.04 -4.35 -0.92
C PRO A 11 16.83 -3.24 0.10
N GLU A 12 16.77 -1.99 -0.36
CA GLU A 12 16.36 -0.82 0.44
C GLU A 12 14.98 -0.30 -0.02
N VAL A 13 14.29 -1.05 -0.88
CA VAL A 13 12.94 -0.73 -1.37
C VAL A 13 12.10 -2.00 -1.27
N ALA A 14 10.85 -1.85 -0.84
CA ALA A 14 9.90 -2.94 -0.71
C ALA A 14 8.53 -2.58 -1.28
N VAL A 15 7.92 -3.53 -2.00
CA VAL A 15 6.53 -3.48 -2.44
C VAL A 15 5.76 -4.57 -1.71
N VAL A 16 4.69 -4.18 -1.05
CA VAL A 16 3.83 -5.07 -0.26
C VAL A 16 2.44 -5.10 -0.86
N GLY A 17 2.00 -6.30 -1.22
CA GLY A 17 0.61 -6.60 -1.56
C GLY A 17 -0.05 -7.49 -0.52
N ALA A 18 -1.39 -7.51 -0.54
CA ALA A 18 -2.21 -8.43 0.26
C ALA A 18 -1.98 -8.32 1.78
N ILE A 19 -1.90 -7.09 2.30
CA ILE A 19 -2.15 -6.86 3.74
C ILE A 19 -3.55 -7.37 4.11
N HIS A 20 -4.53 -7.11 3.24
CA HIS A 20 -5.86 -7.72 3.29
C HIS A 20 -6.02 -8.74 2.16
N GLY A 21 -6.50 -9.94 2.47
CA GLY A 21 -6.64 -11.03 1.49
C GLY A 21 -7.73 -10.81 0.44
N ASP A 22 -8.74 -10.00 0.76
CA ASP A 22 -9.85 -9.68 -0.13
C ASP A 22 -9.57 -8.52 -1.10
N GLU A 23 -8.36 -7.94 -1.07
CA GLU A 23 -7.89 -6.83 -1.91
C GLU A 23 -6.82 -7.32 -2.93
N PRO A 24 -7.21 -8.03 -4.01
CA PRO A 24 -6.26 -8.77 -4.87
C PRO A 24 -5.37 -7.89 -5.75
N CYS A 25 -5.62 -6.57 -5.86
CA CYS A 25 -4.85 -5.70 -6.76
C CYS A 25 -3.36 -5.66 -6.39
N GLY A 26 -3.03 -5.70 -5.10
CA GLY A 26 -1.65 -5.67 -4.62
C GLY A 26 -0.88 -6.95 -4.95
N SER A 27 -1.46 -8.12 -4.68
CA SER A 27 -0.80 -9.40 -5.03
C SER A 27 -0.67 -9.56 -6.54
N VAL A 28 -1.69 -9.20 -7.32
CA VAL A 28 -1.61 -9.22 -8.80
C VAL A 28 -0.49 -8.32 -9.33
N ALA A 29 -0.28 -7.14 -8.74
CA ALA A 29 0.82 -6.26 -9.13
C ALA A 29 2.19 -6.85 -8.78
N VAL A 30 2.32 -7.46 -7.60
CA VAL A 30 3.54 -8.16 -7.17
C VAL A 30 3.87 -9.33 -8.11
N GLU A 31 2.91 -10.22 -8.40
CA GLU A 31 3.12 -11.34 -9.33
C GLU A 31 3.54 -10.84 -10.71
N SER A 32 2.92 -9.76 -11.19
CA SER A 32 3.27 -9.18 -12.49
C SER A 32 4.72 -8.68 -12.56
N LEU A 33 5.32 -8.27 -11.45
CA LEU A 33 6.74 -7.86 -11.40
C LEU A 33 7.67 -9.08 -11.35
N VAL A 34 7.30 -10.09 -10.56
CA VAL A 34 8.01 -11.38 -10.49
C VAL A 34 8.08 -12.02 -11.88
N ASP A 35 6.93 -12.15 -12.55
CA ASP A 35 6.81 -12.75 -13.88
C ASP A 35 7.55 -11.96 -14.96
N ALA A 36 7.58 -10.63 -14.83
CA ALA A 36 8.26 -9.77 -15.80
C ALA A 36 9.79 -9.84 -15.70
N ASN A 37 10.34 -10.27 -14.55
CA ASN A 37 11.77 -10.39 -14.28
C ASN A 37 12.59 -9.20 -14.83
N LEU A 38 12.19 -8.00 -14.42
CA LEU A 38 12.73 -6.75 -14.97
C LEU A 38 14.21 -6.58 -14.64
N ALA A 39 14.98 -5.98 -15.55
CA ALA A 39 16.30 -5.47 -15.23
C ALA A 39 16.15 -4.25 -14.30
N VAL A 40 16.70 -4.33 -13.10
CA VAL A 40 16.64 -3.29 -12.07
C VAL A 40 18.03 -2.68 -11.85
N GLU A 41 18.06 -1.38 -11.55
CA GLU A 41 19.29 -0.62 -11.23
C GLU A 41 19.76 -0.87 -9.80
N ARG A 42 18.83 -1.27 -8.92
CA ARG A 42 19.07 -1.65 -7.53
C ARG A 42 18.04 -2.67 -7.06
N PRO A 43 18.35 -3.51 -6.06
CA PRO A 43 17.45 -4.58 -5.64
C PRO A 43 16.17 -4.06 -4.96
N VAL A 44 15.07 -4.78 -5.16
CA VAL A 44 13.76 -4.51 -4.54
C VAL A 44 13.16 -5.80 -3.97
N LYS A 45 12.52 -5.69 -2.81
CA LYS A 45 11.77 -6.76 -2.17
C LYS A 45 10.31 -6.72 -2.63
N LEU A 46 9.78 -7.86 -3.05
CA LEU A 46 8.41 -8.04 -3.51
C LEU A 46 7.71 -9.00 -2.55
N ILE A 47 6.66 -8.53 -1.87
CA ILE A 47 6.04 -9.25 -0.76
C ILE A 47 4.55 -9.45 -1.01
N VAL A 48 4.11 -10.70 -0.88
CA VAL A 48 2.69 -11.05 -0.68
C VAL A 48 2.52 -11.38 0.81
N ALA A 49 1.91 -10.46 1.55
CA ALA A 49 1.89 -10.51 3.01
C ALA A 49 1.02 -11.66 3.55
N ASN A 50 -0.29 -11.62 3.32
CA ASN A 50 -1.24 -12.55 3.96
C ASN A 50 -1.82 -13.58 2.98
N GLU A 51 -0.98 -14.51 2.52
CA GLU A 51 -1.40 -15.61 1.63
C GLU A 51 -2.54 -16.46 2.21
N ARG A 52 -2.58 -16.64 3.54
CA ARG A 52 -3.68 -17.39 4.18
C ARG A 52 -5.03 -16.68 4.03
N ALA A 53 -5.06 -15.35 4.16
CA ALA A 53 -6.27 -14.58 3.93
C ALA A 53 -6.67 -14.60 2.45
N ILE A 54 -5.70 -14.55 1.53
CA ILE A 54 -5.94 -14.71 0.09
C ILE A 54 -6.60 -16.07 -0.21
N ASP A 55 -6.02 -17.17 0.31
CA ASP A 55 -6.53 -18.53 0.10
C ASP A 55 -7.95 -18.72 0.66
N ALA A 56 -8.27 -18.04 1.76
CA ALA A 56 -9.61 -18.02 2.34
C ALA A 56 -10.59 -17.12 1.55
N GLY A 57 -10.09 -16.18 0.75
CA GLY A 57 -10.90 -15.16 0.07
C GLY A 57 -11.45 -14.07 1.01
N ASP A 58 -10.91 -14.01 2.23
CA ASP A 58 -11.34 -13.14 3.32
C ASP A 58 -10.35 -11.99 3.54
N ARG A 59 -10.80 -10.96 4.26
CA ARG A 59 -9.96 -9.80 4.60
C ARG A 59 -8.75 -10.20 5.44
N TYR A 60 -8.97 -11.07 6.42
CA TYR A 60 -8.00 -11.58 7.37
C TYR A 60 -8.45 -12.95 7.90
N VAL A 61 -7.58 -13.64 8.63
CA VAL A 61 -7.84 -14.94 9.26
C VAL A 61 -8.32 -14.76 10.71
N ASP A 62 -7.51 -14.19 11.58
CA ASP A 62 -7.83 -14.05 13.01
C ASP A 62 -8.16 -12.60 13.41
N GLU A 63 -7.37 -11.63 12.95
CA GLU A 63 -7.59 -10.19 13.17
C GLU A 63 -7.10 -9.34 11.98
N ASP A 64 -7.50 -8.08 11.88
CA ASP A 64 -7.05 -7.22 10.77
C ASP A 64 -5.53 -6.95 10.86
N LEU A 65 -4.75 -7.43 9.87
CA LEU A 65 -3.30 -7.25 9.83
C LEU A 65 -2.89 -5.78 9.91
N ASN A 66 -3.64 -4.87 9.27
CA ASN A 66 -3.37 -3.43 9.32
C ASN A 66 -3.83 -2.80 10.65
N ARG A 67 -4.05 -3.60 11.70
CA ARG A 67 -4.27 -3.21 13.10
C ARG A 67 -3.35 -3.94 14.07
N ALA A 68 -2.58 -4.92 13.58
CA ALA A 68 -1.82 -5.83 14.41
C ALA A 68 -0.35 -5.38 14.63
N PHE A 69 0.13 -4.32 13.95
CA PHE A 69 1.52 -3.87 14.09
C PHE A 69 1.79 -3.27 15.50
N PRO A 70 2.95 -3.55 16.14
CA PRO A 70 4.12 -4.27 15.64
C PRO A 70 4.04 -5.81 15.69
N GLY A 71 2.95 -6.36 16.21
CA GLY A 71 2.79 -7.79 16.41
C GLY A 71 3.74 -8.35 17.47
N GLY A 72 3.89 -9.68 17.46
CA GLY A 72 4.88 -10.37 18.29
C GLY A 72 5.20 -11.76 17.75
N PRO A 73 6.44 -12.26 17.94
CA PRO A 73 6.84 -13.58 17.44
C PRO A 73 6.01 -14.73 18.03
N ASP A 74 5.54 -14.55 19.27
CA ASP A 74 4.71 -15.50 20.01
C ASP A 74 3.25 -15.05 20.13
N ALA A 75 2.78 -14.13 19.27
CA ALA A 75 1.38 -13.72 19.28
C ALA A 75 0.46 -14.92 19.02
N ASP A 76 -0.73 -14.94 19.63
CA ASP A 76 -1.69 -16.04 19.48
C ASP A 76 -2.31 -16.06 18.08
N THR A 77 -2.53 -14.89 17.49
CA THR A 77 -3.14 -14.69 16.17
C THR A 77 -2.14 -14.91 15.03
N HIS A 78 -2.65 -15.36 13.88
CA HIS A 78 -1.90 -15.41 12.63
C HIS A 78 -1.37 -14.04 12.24
N GLU A 79 -2.22 -13.01 12.23
CA GLU A 79 -1.82 -11.66 11.86
C GLU A 79 -0.85 -11.00 12.85
N GLY A 80 -0.96 -11.29 14.14
CA GLY A 80 -0.01 -10.79 15.14
C GLY A 80 1.42 -11.31 14.93
N ARG A 81 1.57 -12.58 14.55
CA ARG A 81 2.88 -13.15 14.18
C ARG A 81 3.36 -12.61 12.84
N LEU A 82 2.45 -12.55 11.86
CA LEU A 82 2.73 -12.05 10.53
C LEU A 82 3.18 -10.57 10.53
N ALA A 83 2.59 -9.72 11.37
CA ALA A 83 2.99 -8.31 11.52
C ALA A 83 4.44 -8.20 12.01
N HIS A 84 4.86 -9.05 12.95
CA HIS A 84 6.23 -9.09 13.44
C HIS A 84 7.22 -9.52 12.35
N GLU A 85 6.89 -10.60 11.62
CA GLU A 85 7.71 -11.10 10.51
C GLU A 85 7.84 -10.07 9.38
N LEU A 86 6.72 -9.45 8.98
CA LEU A 86 6.70 -8.44 7.93
C LEU A 86 7.53 -7.21 8.30
N LEU A 87 7.46 -6.71 9.55
CA LEU A 87 8.31 -5.60 9.98
C LEU A 87 9.81 -5.94 9.99
N ALA A 88 10.16 -7.20 10.26
CA ALA A 88 11.55 -7.63 10.15
C ALA A 88 12.04 -7.55 8.70
N GLU A 89 11.20 -7.97 7.75
CA GLU A 89 11.50 -7.89 6.31
C GLU A 89 11.57 -6.46 5.77
N LEU A 90 10.77 -5.54 6.30
CA LEU A 90 10.68 -4.16 5.81
C LEU A 90 11.70 -3.21 6.43
N ARG A 91 12.52 -3.67 7.37
CA ARG A 91 13.46 -2.82 8.09
C ARG A 91 14.46 -2.15 7.14
N GLY A 92 14.50 -0.82 7.17
CA GLY A 92 15.43 -0.02 6.36
C GLY A 92 15.02 0.12 4.89
N CYS A 93 13.79 -0.27 4.54
CA CYS A 93 13.26 -0.08 3.20
C CYS A 93 12.42 1.20 3.11
N GLU A 94 12.41 1.82 1.92
CA GLU A 94 11.30 2.63 1.42
C GLU A 94 10.17 1.69 0.97
N ILE A 95 8.94 1.90 1.45
CA ILE A 95 7.87 0.89 1.42
C ILE A 95 6.66 1.42 0.66
N LEU A 96 6.23 0.66 -0.34
CA LEU A 96 4.92 0.83 -0.99
C LEU A 96 3.96 -0.28 -0.53
N SER A 97 2.85 0.07 0.10
CA SER A 97 1.78 -0.88 0.43
C SER A 97 0.56 -0.67 -0.47
N LEU A 98 0.13 -1.73 -1.16
CA LEU A 98 -0.96 -1.67 -2.13
C LEU A 98 -2.27 -2.17 -1.52
N HIS A 99 -3.30 -1.33 -1.58
CA HIS A 99 -4.64 -1.55 -1.07
C HIS A 99 -5.71 -1.26 -2.14
N SER A 100 -6.96 -1.60 -1.82
CA SER A 100 -8.13 -1.14 -2.58
C SER A 100 -9.30 -0.84 -1.66
N THR A 101 -10.20 0.02 -2.13
CA THR A 101 -11.29 0.56 -1.32
C THR A 101 -12.64 0.17 -1.89
N ARG A 102 -13.70 0.30 -1.08
CA ARG A 102 -15.09 0.19 -1.53
C ARG A 102 -15.74 1.53 -1.83
N SER A 103 -15.05 2.65 -1.57
CA SER A 103 -15.67 3.97 -1.55
C SER A 103 -15.23 4.92 -2.66
N TYR A 104 -14.18 4.60 -3.43
CA TYR A 104 -13.68 5.50 -4.45
C TYR A 104 -12.99 4.74 -5.58
N ALA A 105 -13.23 5.16 -6.83
CA ALA A 105 -12.75 4.42 -8.00
C ALA A 105 -11.37 4.86 -8.47
N ALA A 106 -11.02 6.13 -8.29
CA ALA A 106 -9.73 6.66 -8.72
C ALA A 106 -8.64 6.40 -7.67
N PRO A 107 -7.38 6.19 -8.08
CA PRO A 107 -6.29 5.99 -7.14
C PRO A 107 -6.00 7.21 -6.28
N PHE A 108 -5.71 6.99 -5.00
CA PHE A 108 -5.19 8.00 -4.09
C PHE A 108 -4.14 7.41 -3.16
N ALA A 109 -3.21 8.25 -2.70
CA ALA A 109 -2.18 7.85 -1.75
C ALA A 109 -2.58 8.21 -0.33
N LEU A 110 -2.09 7.42 0.63
CA LEU A 110 -2.09 7.77 2.04
C LEU A 110 -0.64 7.81 2.52
N VAL A 111 -0.36 8.80 3.36
CA VAL A 111 0.90 8.91 4.10
C VAL A 111 0.61 9.18 5.57
N ASN A 112 1.56 8.92 6.45
CA ASN A 112 1.41 9.35 7.84
C ASN A 112 1.41 10.87 7.92
N GLU A 113 2.44 11.48 7.34
CA GLU A 113 2.64 12.93 7.22
C GLU A 113 3.28 13.25 5.86
N MET A 114 3.04 14.44 5.32
CA MET A 114 3.67 14.93 4.09
C MET A 114 5.09 15.45 4.38
N ASP A 115 5.96 14.51 4.74
CA ASP A 115 7.38 14.72 5.08
C ASP A 115 8.29 14.76 3.83
N GLY A 116 9.61 14.65 4.03
CA GLY A 116 10.59 14.68 2.95
C GLY A 116 10.44 13.51 1.96
N HIS A 117 10.17 12.30 2.47
CA HIS A 117 10.02 11.08 1.68
C HIS A 117 8.69 11.11 0.89
N ALA A 118 7.58 11.43 1.55
CA ALA A 118 6.29 11.59 0.87
C ALA A 118 6.35 12.62 -0.26
N ARG A 119 7.06 13.74 -0.05
CA ARG A 119 7.27 14.79 -1.07
C ARG A 119 8.19 14.37 -2.21
N SER A 120 9.10 13.43 -2.00
CA SER A 120 9.93 12.88 -3.08
C SER A 120 9.22 11.82 -3.90
N ILE A 121 8.24 11.11 -3.33
CA ILE A 121 7.55 10.00 -3.99
C ILE A 121 6.20 10.40 -4.59
N CYS A 122 5.27 10.94 -3.80
CA CYS A 122 3.87 11.13 -4.22
C CYS A 122 3.69 11.95 -5.51
N PRO A 123 4.49 12.99 -5.82
CA PRO A 123 4.37 13.73 -7.09
C PRO A 123 4.69 12.92 -8.37
N TYR A 124 5.31 11.74 -8.24
CA TYR A 124 5.59 10.85 -9.35
C TYR A 124 4.45 9.84 -9.62
N LEU A 125 3.51 9.72 -8.67
CA LEU A 125 2.44 8.74 -8.73
C LEU A 125 1.20 9.30 -9.43
N SER A 126 0.56 8.48 -10.24
CA SER A 126 -0.71 8.77 -10.92
C SER A 126 -1.90 8.64 -9.97
N VAL A 127 -1.91 9.47 -8.93
CA VAL A 127 -2.96 9.54 -7.91
C VAL A 127 -3.68 10.88 -7.97
N GLU A 128 -4.97 10.90 -7.65
CA GLU A 128 -5.78 12.14 -7.66
C GLU A 128 -5.56 13.00 -6.41
N ALA A 129 -5.20 12.35 -5.30
CA ALA A 129 -5.04 13.00 -4.01
C ALA A 129 -4.02 12.26 -3.13
N VAL A 130 -3.53 12.97 -2.12
CA VAL A 130 -2.80 12.37 -0.98
C VAL A 130 -3.56 12.69 0.30
N VAL A 131 -3.69 11.70 1.17
CA VAL A 131 -4.34 11.83 2.48
C VAL A 131 -3.31 11.62 3.58
N GLU A 132 -3.06 12.66 4.38
CA GLU A 132 -2.31 12.57 5.62
C GLU A 132 -3.18 11.96 6.73
N THR A 133 -2.69 10.88 7.34
CA THR A 133 -3.44 10.06 8.30
C THR A 133 -3.05 10.31 9.75
N ALA A 134 -1.78 10.68 10.01
CA ALA A 134 -1.20 11.10 11.28
C ALA A 134 -1.76 10.37 12.51
N GLN A 135 -2.54 11.07 13.34
CA GLN A 135 -3.14 10.59 14.59
C GLN A 135 -4.10 9.39 14.45
N TYR A 136 -4.40 8.93 13.23
CA TYR A 136 -5.28 7.79 12.95
C TYR A 136 -4.54 6.54 12.45
N SER A 137 -3.21 6.54 12.53
CA SER A 137 -2.31 5.50 12.00
C SER A 137 -1.89 4.44 13.03
N GLU A 138 -2.27 4.55 14.30
CA GLU A 138 -1.87 3.60 15.33
C GLU A 138 -2.25 2.15 14.96
N GLY A 139 -1.29 1.23 15.15
CA GLY A 139 -1.41 -0.19 14.84
C GLY A 139 -1.31 -0.55 13.34
N ARG A 140 -1.08 0.42 12.46
CA ARG A 140 -1.02 0.23 11.01
C ARG A 140 0.41 0.25 10.47
N LEU A 141 0.61 -0.31 9.28
CA LEU A 141 1.90 -0.22 8.59
C LEU A 141 2.28 1.23 8.23
N ILE A 142 1.32 2.05 7.82
CA ILE A 142 1.56 3.47 7.49
C ILE A 142 2.19 4.29 8.62
N ALA A 143 2.11 3.87 9.88
CA ALA A 143 2.72 4.59 11.00
C ALA A 143 4.26 4.47 11.05
N TYR A 144 4.84 3.57 10.25
CA TYR A 144 6.28 3.37 10.19
C TYR A 144 6.96 4.33 9.20
N PRO A 145 8.26 4.60 9.37
CA PRO A 145 9.00 5.49 8.47
C PRO A 145 8.96 5.01 7.02
N ASP A 146 9.01 5.96 6.09
CA ASP A 146 9.17 5.72 4.66
C ASP A 146 8.10 4.80 4.03
N VAL A 147 6.86 4.84 4.56
CA VAL A 147 5.70 4.11 4.02
C VAL A 147 4.78 5.03 3.22
N VAL A 148 4.48 4.63 1.99
CA VAL A 148 3.36 5.15 1.18
C VAL A 148 2.35 4.02 0.97
N GLU A 149 1.10 4.24 1.39
CA GLU A 149 0.00 3.32 1.06
C GLU A 149 -0.77 3.85 -0.15
N LEU A 150 -1.24 2.96 -1.03
CA LEU A 150 -2.05 3.31 -2.19
C LEU A 150 -3.39 2.60 -2.17
N GLU A 151 -4.46 3.36 -2.31
CA GLU A 151 -5.78 2.84 -2.60
C GLU A 151 -5.95 2.83 -4.11
N CYS A 152 -5.85 1.65 -4.73
CA CYS A 152 -5.72 1.51 -6.18
C CYS A 152 -7.05 1.62 -6.94
N GLY A 153 -8.16 1.84 -6.24
CA GLY A 153 -9.52 1.94 -6.78
C GLY A 153 -10.47 0.91 -6.15
N LEU A 154 -11.56 0.59 -6.86
CA LEU A 154 -12.59 -0.30 -6.33
C LEU A 154 -12.10 -1.73 -6.15
N GLN A 155 -12.28 -2.25 -4.93
CA GLN A 155 -11.91 -3.61 -4.53
C GLN A 155 -12.47 -4.66 -5.49
N ARG A 156 -11.65 -5.68 -5.80
CA ARG A 156 -11.95 -6.78 -6.74
C ARG A 156 -12.23 -6.35 -8.19
N SER A 157 -11.98 -5.09 -8.55
CA SER A 157 -12.08 -4.65 -9.94
C SER A 157 -10.79 -4.92 -10.72
N ALA A 158 -10.94 -5.25 -12.01
CA ALA A 158 -9.80 -5.35 -12.92
C ALA A 158 -9.06 -4.00 -13.06
N VAL A 159 -9.79 -2.90 -12.98
CA VAL A 159 -9.23 -1.54 -13.02
C VAL A 159 -8.27 -1.31 -11.84
N ALA A 160 -8.63 -1.72 -10.62
CA ALA A 160 -7.74 -1.58 -9.47
C ALA A 160 -6.43 -2.38 -9.64
N ALA A 161 -6.49 -3.56 -10.27
CA ALA A 161 -5.30 -4.34 -10.57
C ALA A 161 -4.38 -3.66 -11.62
N GLU A 162 -4.95 -3.08 -12.68
CA GLU A 162 -4.17 -2.34 -13.68
C GLU A 162 -3.58 -1.03 -13.11
N ASN A 163 -4.33 -0.34 -12.25
CA ASN A 163 -3.84 0.81 -11.51
C ASN A 163 -2.66 0.41 -10.61
N ALA A 164 -2.78 -0.67 -9.83
CA ALA A 164 -1.72 -1.15 -8.96
C ALA A 164 -0.43 -1.48 -9.74
N LYS A 165 -0.54 -2.13 -10.90
CA LYS A 165 0.61 -2.42 -11.79
C LYS A 165 1.29 -1.15 -12.33
N SER A 166 0.50 -0.14 -12.66
CA SER A 166 1.04 1.14 -13.14
C SER A 166 1.72 1.91 -12.01
N LEU A 167 1.05 2.04 -10.87
CA LEU A 167 1.53 2.78 -9.70
C LEU A 167 2.78 2.15 -9.09
N VAL A 168 2.87 0.82 -9.04
CA VAL A 168 4.10 0.18 -8.56
C VAL A 168 5.27 0.49 -9.48
N ARG A 169 5.09 0.50 -10.80
CA ARG A 169 6.16 0.86 -11.74
C ARG A 169 6.59 2.32 -11.56
N GLU A 170 5.64 3.23 -11.36
CA GLU A 170 5.92 4.65 -11.08
C GLU A 170 6.72 4.82 -9.79
N PHE A 171 6.34 4.10 -8.72
CA PHE A 171 7.09 4.07 -7.46
C PHE A 171 8.52 3.53 -7.65
N LEU A 172 8.68 2.44 -8.40
CA LEU A 172 10.00 1.86 -8.69
C LEU A 172 10.89 2.80 -9.51
N VAL A 173 10.31 3.64 -10.38
CA VAL A 173 11.06 4.71 -11.06
C VAL A 173 11.41 5.83 -10.07
N ALA A 174 10.47 6.26 -9.23
CA ALA A 174 10.69 7.33 -8.25
C ALA A 174 11.78 7.00 -7.21
N THR A 175 11.92 5.72 -6.85
CA THR A 175 12.95 5.20 -5.93
C THR A 175 14.24 4.76 -6.63
N GLY A 176 14.30 4.89 -7.96
CA GLY A 176 15.47 4.52 -8.77
C GLY A 176 15.73 3.02 -8.88
N VAL A 177 14.75 2.16 -8.56
CA VAL A 177 14.80 0.71 -8.84
C VAL A 177 14.74 0.45 -10.34
N LEU A 178 13.91 1.21 -11.05
CA LEU A 178 13.83 1.18 -12.52
C LEU A 178 14.40 2.46 -13.11
N ALA A 179 15.05 2.34 -14.26
CA ALA A 179 15.46 3.50 -15.03
C ALA A 179 14.22 4.32 -15.44
N GLY A 180 14.22 5.61 -15.10
CA GLY A 180 13.23 6.55 -15.60
C GLY A 180 13.45 6.84 -17.09
N ASP A 181 12.37 7.07 -17.82
CA ASP A 181 12.41 7.54 -19.22
C ASP A 181 12.72 9.05 -19.35
N GLY A 182 12.98 9.73 -18.24
CA GLY A 182 13.20 11.16 -18.18
C GLY A 182 11.91 11.98 -18.21
N GLU A 183 10.73 11.35 -18.15
CA GLU A 183 9.48 12.07 -17.89
C GLU A 183 9.55 12.75 -16.53
N ARG A 184 9.21 14.04 -16.52
CA ARG A 184 9.11 14.83 -15.29
C ARG A 184 8.03 14.25 -14.39
N PRO A 185 8.05 14.52 -13.07
CA PRO A 185 6.92 14.22 -12.20
C PRO A 185 5.64 14.64 -12.90
N ARG A 186 4.58 13.83 -12.79
CA ARG A 186 3.26 14.20 -13.31
C ARG A 186 2.76 15.34 -12.42
N HIS A 187 3.25 16.55 -12.68
CA HIS A 187 2.97 17.78 -11.95
C HIS A 187 1.52 18.19 -12.20
N HIS A 188 0.58 17.40 -11.70
CA HIS A 188 -0.75 17.87 -11.39
C HIS A 188 -0.65 18.65 -10.06
N PRO A 189 -1.38 19.74 -9.83
CA PRO A 189 -1.59 20.22 -8.47
C PRO A 189 -2.22 19.08 -7.67
N LEU A 190 -1.38 18.34 -6.94
CA LEU A 190 -1.79 17.20 -6.16
C LEU A 190 -2.46 17.72 -4.89
N SER A 191 -3.74 17.42 -4.74
CA SER A 191 -4.50 17.87 -3.58
C SER A 191 -4.07 17.05 -2.36
N VAL A 192 -3.59 17.73 -1.33
CA VAL A 192 -3.24 17.11 -0.06
C VAL A 192 -4.38 17.38 0.93
N PHE A 193 -4.98 16.30 1.41
CA PHE A 193 -6.01 16.31 2.44
C PHE A 193 -5.43 15.80 3.75
N ARG A 194 -5.95 16.30 4.87
CA ARG A 194 -5.60 15.80 6.20
C ARG A 194 -6.84 15.21 6.83
N LEU A 195 -6.74 14.01 7.40
CA LEU A 195 -7.81 13.44 8.20
C LEU A 195 -8.03 14.30 9.45
N ASP A 196 -9.20 14.91 9.54
CA ASP A 196 -9.59 15.76 10.66
C ASP A 196 -10.28 14.93 11.76
N GLN A 197 -11.43 14.34 11.44
CA GLN A 197 -12.28 13.61 12.38
C GLN A 197 -12.77 12.27 11.79
N ARG A 198 -12.78 11.22 12.61
CA ARG A 198 -13.53 9.98 12.32
C ARG A 198 -14.99 10.15 12.74
N ILE A 199 -15.90 9.97 11.78
CA ILE A 199 -17.35 9.96 12.06
C ILE A 199 -17.76 8.51 12.37
N PRO A 200 -18.10 8.18 13.64
CA PRO A 200 -18.54 6.83 13.98
C PRO A 200 -19.90 6.56 13.33
N LYS A 201 -20.09 5.31 12.90
CA LYS A 201 -21.38 4.83 12.40
C LYS A 201 -22.17 4.26 13.57
N GLU A 202 -23.32 4.84 13.87
CA GLU A 202 -24.29 4.22 14.79
C GLU A 202 -24.83 2.93 14.17
N ALA A 203 -25.26 1.96 14.99
CA ALA A 203 -25.78 0.70 14.49
C ALA A 203 -27.01 0.93 13.59
N ALA A 204 -26.94 0.43 12.35
CA ALA A 204 -28.01 0.55 11.36
C ALA A 204 -27.99 -0.65 10.40
N ASP A 205 -29.14 -0.94 9.79
CA ASP A 205 -29.28 -2.00 8.78
C ASP A 205 -28.61 -1.63 7.44
N GLY A 206 -28.29 -0.35 7.24
CA GLY A 206 -27.61 0.17 6.05
C GLY A 206 -27.14 1.60 6.24
N TYR A 207 -26.22 2.04 5.39
CA TYR A 207 -25.74 3.41 5.34
C TYR A 207 -25.77 3.92 3.91
N GLU A 208 -26.27 5.13 3.73
CA GLU A 208 -26.19 5.86 2.48
C GLU A 208 -25.26 7.06 2.66
N VAL A 209 -24.34 7.26 1.70
CA VAL A 209 -23.42 8.39 1.67
C VAL A 209 -23.85 9.28 0.52
N PHE A 210 -24.17 10.54 0.82
CA PHE A 210 -24.71 11.51 -0.14
C PHE A 210 -23.67 12.53 -0.63
N VAL A 211 -22.39 12.24 -0.41
CA VAL A 211 -21.26 13.09 -0.79
C VAL A 211 -20.24 12.25 -1.55
N GLU A 212 -19.57 12.87 -2.51
CA GLU A 212 -18.45 12.25 -3.21
C GLU A 212 -17.15 12.45 -2.41
N ASN A 213 -16.24 11.48 -2.48
CA ASN A 213 -14.93 11.66 -1.87
C ASN A 213 -14.15 12.77 -2.59
N PHE A 214 -13.43 13.58 -1.81
CA PHE A 214 -12.57 14.68 -2.28
C PHE A 214 -13.28 15.87 -2.96
N GLU A 215 -14.60 15.99 -2.82
CA GLU A 215 -15.33 17.21 -3.18
C GLU A 215 -15.00 18.36 -2.19
N ARG A 216 -14.80 19.58 -2.70
CA ARG A 216 -14.37 20.76 -1.91
C ARG A 216 -15.52 21.74 -1.67
#